data_AF-A0A956R6U1-F1
#
_entry.id   AF-A0A956R6U1-F1
#
_cell.length_a   1.000
_cell.length_b   1.000
_cell.length_c   1.000
_cell.angle_alpha   90.00
_cell.angle_beta   90.00
_cell.angle_gamma   90.00
#
_symmetry.space_group_name_H-M   'P 1'
#
loop_
_entity.id
_entity.type
_entity.pdbx_description
1 polymer ?
#
loop_
_entity_poly.entity_id
_entity_poly.type
_entity_poly.pdbx_seq_one_letter_code
_entity_poly.pdbx_strand_id
1 'polypeptide(L)'
;MARGLVSSIVGVGASLWLLPSAAVGAPIELVEQRDQFMLFDDVDGSVEGAFWFSRPGFLAGYDQVEAGFLAVHPDDSQFIVIYTTWSLPAGIGAFFQSVSNDIHGIGFEHIAPEDAVIPEPYFDDTPNSQVTGFLNMNRWTQYLGSDPGGTDDLTISLIFGQELGHAWGSFVYYSQGGGWETNMLGRANAHWSFYLNSGGSPMQGHEWVDNGDGTFTALKQDLFRFSDLDLYLMGLLPAQDVAPWFLLENPYDCFDAASGDGVCAPPQAFLFEADTYTVGATRRDITIDDVIAVEGSRVPAWPEAPDTFDVSFLLIKRPEEMLSEDELNALDVIIGRSIELFGEQTRGLGTVVNRTAAEPTPGDDTGGSESTGGLDDTGTDGSTRDDPGPTSGSPAPDTGTGDGTGGTGDDAGQDQGEGGCGCRSPGSSPSPGPNPSGGLGLALLALGAIRRRRPQLAAPR
;
A
#
# COMPACT_ATOMS: atom_id res chain seq x y z
N MET A 1 -49.30 -66.68 39.94
CA MET A 1 -50.14 -66.95 38.75
C MET A 1 -50.12 -65.68 37.92
N ALA A 2 -49.15 -65.52 37.02
CA ALA A 2 -49.12 -66.01 35.63
C ALA A 2 -49.84 -65.06 34.66
N ARG A 3 -49.10 -64.71 33.58
CA ARG A 3 -49.45 -63.98 32.34
C ARG A 3 -49.38 -62.46 32.49
N GLY A 4 -48.57 -61.70 31.76
CA GLY A 4 -47.81 -61.96 30.54
C GLY A 4 -48.21 -60.90 29.51
N LEU A 5 -47.27 -60.05 29.10
CA LEU A 5 -47.25 -59.44 27.77
C LEU A 5 -45.81 -59.03 27.47
N VAL A 6 -45.22 -59.70 26.49
CA VAL A 6 -43.93 -59.39 25.87
C VAL A 6 -44.23 -58.36 24.78
N SER A 7 -43.52 -57.23 24.78
CA SER A 7 -43.41 -56.38 23.60
C SER A 7 -41.93 -56.13 23.34
N SER A 8 -41.46 -56.73 22.25
CA SER A 8 -40.11 -56.63 21.74
C SER A 8 -39.82 -55.20 21.29
N ILE A 9 -38.79 -54.55 21.88
CA ILE A 9 -38.18 -53.35 21.31
C ILE A 9 -36.98 -53.81 20.50
N VAL A 10 -37.07 -53.62 19.19
CA VAL A 10 -35.96 -53.75 18.25
C VAL A 10 -35.00 -52.59 18.51
N GLY A 11 -33.83 -52.89 19.07
CA GLY A 11 -32.73 -51.93 19.15
C GLY A 11 -32.11 -51.74 17.77
N VAL A 12 -32.44 -50.65 17.09
CA VAL A 12 -31.66 -50.17 15.95
C VAL A 12 -30.44 -49.47 16.54
N GLY A 13 -29.32 -50.19 16.60
CA GLY A 13 -28.02 -49.61 16.85
C GLY A 13 -27.64 -48.73 15.66
N ALA A 14 -27.88 -47.43 15.77
CA ALA A 14 -27.29 -46.45 14.88
C ALA A 14 -25.81 -46.32 15.25
N SER A 15 -24.96 -47.13 14.60
CA SER A 15 -23.52 -46.89 14.59
C SER A 15 -23.26 -45.58 13.86
N LEU A 16 -23.09 -44.51 14.65
CA LEU A 16 -22.67 -43.21 14.17
C LEU A 16 -21.19 -43.34 13.76
N TRP A 17 -20.96 -43.61 12.48
CA TRP A 17 -19.62 -43.51 11.90
C TRP A 17 -19.27 -42.02 11.88
N LEU A 18 -18.45 -41.58 12.85
CA LEU A 18 -17.68 -40.36 12.74
C LEU A 18 -16.71 -40.57 11.59
N LEU A 19 -17.08 -40.09 10.40
CA LEU A 19 -16.11 -39.89 9.34
C LEU A 19 -15.09 -38.87 9.87
N PRO A 20 -13.78 -39.12 9.72
CA PRO A 20 -12.81 -38.08 10.01
C PRO A 20 -13.12 -36.92 9.06
N SER A 21 -13.54 -35.78 9.62
CA SER A 21 -13.45 -34.52 8.89
C SER A 21 -12.00 -34.38 8.51
N ALA A 22 -11.67 -34.54 7.23
CA ALA A 22 -10.41 -34.02 6.72
C ALA A 22 -10.42 -32.54 7.11
N ALA A 23 -9.46 -32.12 7.94
CA ALA A 23 -9.20 -30.72 8.13
C ALA A 23 -8.88 -30.20 6.73
N VAL A 24 -9.82 -29.45 6.15
CA VAL A 24 -9.49 -28.62 4.99
C VAL A 24 -8.49 -27.62 5.56
N GLY A 25 -7.27 -27.60 5.01
CA GLY A 25 -6.23 -26.65 5.40
C GLY A 25 -6.78 -25.22 5.33
N ALA A 26 -6.17 -24.31 6.08
CA ALA A 26 -6.55 -22.91 5.95
C ALA A 26 -6.28 -22.46 4.49
N PRO A 27 -7.13 -21.63 3.89
CA PRO A 27 -6.95 -21.22 2.49
C PRO A 27 -5.59 -20.53 2.23
N ILE A 28 -5.04 -19.86 3.24
CA ILE A 28 -3.61 -19.56 3.31
C ILE A 28 -2.97 -20.13 4.58
N GLU A 29 -1.73 -20.62 4.48
CA GLU A 29 -1.00 -21.25 5.60
C GLU A 29 0.40 -20.66 5.76
N LEU A 30 0.81 -20.37 7.00
CA LEU A 30 2.14 -19.85 7.31
C LEU A 30 3.20 -20.91 6.98
N VAL A 31 4.18 -20.52 6.16
CA VAL A 31 5.35 -21.33 5.82
C VAL A 31 6.50 -20.99 6.76
N GLU A 32 6.81 -19.70 6.89
CA GLU A 32 7.95 -19.19 7.67
C GLU A 32 7.66 -17.75 8.11
N GLN A 33 8.09 -17.40 9.31
CA GLN A 33 8.13 -16.02 9.77
C GLN A 33 9.58 -15.52 9.70
N ARG A 34 9.78 -14.40 8.99
CA ARG A 34 11.07 -13.71 8.86
C ARG A 34 11.05 -12.38 9.60
N ASP A 35 12.19 -11.69 9.56
CA ASP A 35 12.35 -10.41 10.26
C ASP A 35 11.46 -9.31 9.67
N GLN A 36 11.37 -9.21 8.33
CA GLN A 36 10.59 -8.15 7.68
C GLN A 36 9.20 -8.58 7.21
N PHE A 37 8.98 -9.87 6.93
CA PHE A 37 7.70 -10.37 6.41
C PHE A 37 7.37 -11.80 6.87
N MET A 38 6.10 -12.18 6.74
CA MET A 38 5.65 -13.57 6.87
C MET A 38 5.43 -14.20 5.49
N LEU A 39 5.92 -15.42 5.30
CA LEU A 39 5.71 -16.19 4.08
C LEU A 39 4.50 -17.11 4.24
N PHE A 40 3.53 -17.01 3.33
CA PHE A 40 2.34 -17.84 3.30
C PHE A 40 2.19 -18.60 1.97
N ASP A 41 1.64 -19.80 2.04
CA ASP A 41 1.14 -20.55 0.87
C ASP A 41 -0.34 -20.19 0.62
N ASP A 42 -0.70 -19.91 -0.64
CA ASP A 42 -2.10 -19.84 -1.11
C ASP A 42 -2.62 -21.23 -1.48
N VAL A 43 -2.94 -22.02 -0.46
CA VAL A 43 -3.16 -23.48 -0.54
C VAL A 43 -4.23 -23.87 -1.56
N ASP A 44 -5.32 -23.10 -1.64
CA ASP A 44 -6.45 -23.38 -2.52
C ASP A 44 -6.59 -22.41 -3.70
N GLY A 45 -5.68 -21.45 -3.83
CA GLY A 45 -5.70 -20.44 -4.89
C GLY A 45 -6.75 -19.35 -4.67
N SER A 46 -7.27 -19.20 -3.46
CA SER A 46 -8.31 -18.21 -3.14
C SER A 46 -7.81 -16.78 -3.23
N VAL A 47 -6.53 -16.53 -2.96
CA VAL A 47 -5.92 -15.20 -3.07
C VAL A 47 -5.54 -14.91 -4.53
N GLU A 48 -4.84 -15.83 -5.20
CA GLU A 48 -4.47 -15.69 -6.61
C GLU A 48 -5.72 -15.57 -7.52
N GLY A 49 -6.75 -16.35 -7.22
CA GLY A 49 -8.00 -16.39 -7.99
C GLY A 49 -9.03 -15.32 -7.61
N ALA A 50 -8.76 -14.48 -6.61
CA ALA A 50 -9.70 -13.47 -6.15
C ALA A 50 -10.00 -12.41 -7.22
N PHE A 51 -11.26 -12.01 -7.31
CA PHE A 51 -11.69 -10.91 -8.18
C PHE A 51 -11.67 -9.58 -7.40
N TRP A 52 -10.47 -9.03 -7.24
CA TRP A 52 -10.16 -7.86 -6.41
C TRP A 52 -10.94 -6.57 -6.71
N PHE A 53 -11.64 -6.49 -7.85
CA PHE A 53 -12.32 -5.27 -8.35
C PHE A 53 -13.83 -5.28 -8.18
N SER A 54 -14.34 -6.17 -7.33
CA SER A 54 -15.69 -6.10 -6.83
C SER A 54 -15.65 -6.29 -5.32
N ARG A 55 -16.55 -5.65 -4.57
CA ARG A 55 -16.61 -5.89 -3.13
C ARG A 55 -16.67 -7.39 -2.77
N PRO A 56 -17.51 -8.23 -3.39
CA PRO A 56 -17.55 -9.65 -3.05
C PRO A 56 -16.25 -10.39 -3.37
N GLY A 57 -15.60 -10.08 -4.49
CA GLY A 57 -14.35 -10.72 -4.89
C GLY A 57 -13.14 -10.23 -4.10
N PHE A 58 -13.10 -8.95 -3.73
CA PHE A 58 -12.14 -8.38 -2.78
C PHE A 58 -12.25 -9.11 -1.44
N LEU A 59 -13.45 -9.15 -0.84
CA LEU A 59 -13.67 -9.84 0.44
C LEU A 59 -13.32 -11.33 0.35
N ALA A 60 -13.64 -11.99 -0.77
CA ALA A 60 -13.30 -13.40 -0.96
C ALA A 60 -11.80 -13.70 -0.88
N GLY A 61 -10.94 -12.76 -1.29
CA GLY A 61 -9.47 -12.86 -1.14
C GLY A 61 -8.97 -12.31 0.18
N TYR A 62 -9.38 -11.08 0.53
CA TYR A 62 -8.99 -10.38 1.76
C TYR A 62 -9.31 -11.20 3.03
N ASP A 63 -10.52 -11.76 3.13
CA ASP A 63 -10.93 -12.51 4.32
C ASP A 63 -10.03 -13.74 4.55
N GLN A 64 -9.46 -14.33 3.50
CA GLN A 64 -8.49 -15.42 3.64
C GLN A 64 -7.17 -14.92 4.16
N VAL A 65 -6.68 -13.80 3.61
CA VAL A 65 -5.44 -13.17 4.07
C VAL A 65 -5.54 -12.76 5.54
N GLU A 66 -6.58 -12.03 5.93
CA GLU A 66 -6.77 -11.60 7.30
C GLU A 66 -6.93 -12.80 8.24
N ALA A 67 -7.75 -13.81 7.88
CA ALA A 67 -7.95 -14.97 8.73
C ALA A 67 -6.66 -15.80 8.92
N GLY A 68 -5.86 -15.99 7.87
CA GLY A 68 -4.59 -16.70 7.97
C GLY A 68 -3.54 -15.92 8.75
N PHE A 69 -3.45 -14.60 8.54
CA PHE A 69 -2.60 -13.71 9.30
C PHE A 69 -2.94 -13.72 10.80
N LEU A 70 -4.20 -13.47 11.15
CA LEU A 70 -4.67 -13.43 12.54
C LEU A 70 -4.67 -14.81 13.24
N ALA A 71 -4.50 -15.90 12.50
CA ALA A 71 -4.31 -17.23 13.09
C ALA A 71 -2.91 -17.41 13.71
N VAL A 72 -1.93 -16.62 13.26
CA VAL A 72 -0.51 -16.73 13.68
C VAL A 72 0.08 -15.42 14.20
N HIS A 73 -0.63 -14.31 14.06
CA HIS A 73 -0.21 -12.97 14.48
C HIS A 73 -1.28 -12.31 15.36
N PRO A 74 -0.90 -11.52 16.38
CA PRO A 74 -1.86 -10.67 17.09
C PRO A 74 -2.55 -9.67 16.15
N ASP A 75 -3.77 -9.28 16.52
CA ASP A 75 -4.51 -8.20 15.87
C ASP A 75 -4.01 -6.85 16.39
N ASP A 76 -2.84 -6.43 15.92
CA ASP A 76 -2.15 -5.18 16.27
C ASP A 76 -1.58 -4.42 15.06
N SER A 77 -2.03 -4.79 13.86
CA SER A 77 -1.65 -4.16 12.60
C SER A 77 -2.81 -3.31 12.07
N GLN A 78 -2.51 -2.05 11.74
CA GLN A 78 -3.44 -1.14 11.07
C GLN A 78 -3.54 -1.45 9.57
N PHE A 79 -2.42 -1.82 8.95
CA PHE A 79 -2.38 -2.17 7.54
C PHE A 79 -1.78 -3.56 7.32
N ILE A 80 -2.39 -4.32 6.40
CA ILE A 80 -1.79 -5.53 5.84
C ILE A 80 -1.27 -5.20 4.44
N VAL A 81 0.03 -5.39 4.22
CA VAL A 81 0.68 -5.24 2.92
C VAL A 81 1.05 -6.63 2.42
N ILE A 82 0.55 -7.01 1.25
CA ILE A 82 0.93 -8.26 0.61
C ILE A 82 1.78 -8.02 -0.63
N TYR A 83 2.80 -8.84 -0.79
CA TYR A 83 3.46 -9.11 -2.05
C TYR A 83 3.12 -10.53 -2.50
N THR A 84 3.20 -10.78 -3.81
CA THR A 84 2.91 -12.10 -4.38
C THR A 84 4.04 -12.60 -5.28
N THR A 85 4.11 -13.91 -5.51
CA THR A 85 5.04 -14.50 -6.49
C THR A 85 4.47 -14.52 -7.92
N TRP A 86 3.21 -14.14 -8.09
CA TRP A 86 2.54 -14.00 -9.37
C TRP A 86 2.20 -12.55 -9.67
N SER A 87 1.91 -12.26 -10.94
CA SER A 87 1.36 -10.96 -11.31
C SER A 87 -0.15 -10.99 -11.18
N LEU A 88 -0.73 -9.90 -10.68
CA LEU A 88 -2.15 -9.61 -10.84
C LEU A 88 -2.53 -9.62 -12.34
N PRO A 89 -3.81 -9.86 -12.69
CA PRO A 89 -4.20 -9.94 -14.10
C PRO A 89 -3.84 -8.67 -14.88
N ALA A 90 -3.58 -8.82 -16.18
CA ALA A 90 -3.14 -7.70 -17.01
C ALA A 90 -4.08 -6.47 -16.92
N GLY A 91 -3.49 -5.27 -16.82
CA GLY A 91 -4.20 -4.02 -16.60
C GLY A 91 -4.47 -3.71 -15.12
N ILE A 92 -3.96 -4.54 -14.20
CA ILE A 92 -4.03 -4.32 -12.76
C ILE A 92 -2.63 -4.13 -12.20
N GLY A 93 -2.38 -2.94 -11.65
CA GLY A 93 -1.19 -2.64 -10.88
C GLY A 93 -1.35 -2.98 -9.40
N ALA A 94 -0.43 -2.47 -8.57
CA ALA A 94 -0.66 -2.46 -7.14
C ALA A 94 -1.91 -1.64 -6.80
N PHE A 95 -2.52 -1.92 -5.64
CA PHE A 95 -3.70 -1.20 -5.18
C PHE A 95 -3.81 -1.18 -3.65
N PHE A 96 -4.46 -0.14 -3.14
CA PHE A 96 -5.01 -0.07 -1.78
C PHE A 96 -6.52 -0.28 -1.77
N GLN A 97 -7.02 -0.89 -0.70
CA GLN A 97 -8.43 -0.92 -0.36
C GLN A 97 -8.66 -0.68 1.13
N SER A 98 -9.64 0.17 1.42
CA SER A 98 -10.10 0.39 2.79
C SER A 98 -10.98 -0.77 3.25
N VAL A 99 -10.65 -1.30 4.42
CA VAL A 99 -11.45 -2.30 5.15
C VAL A 99 -12.41 -1.59 6.09
N SER A 100 -11.90 -0.56 6.78
CA SER A 100 -12.64 0.41 7.58
C SER A 100 -11.98 1.79 7.46
N ASN A 101 -12.72 2.83 7.79
CA ASN A 101 -12.22 4.20 7.84
C ASN A 101 -13.02 4.99 8.88
N ASP A 102 -12.39 5.86 9.66
CA ASP A 102 -13.04 6.77 10.62
C ASP A 102 -12.55 8.22 10.46
N ILE A 103 -11.83 8.50 9.37
CA ILE A 103 -11.20 9.80 9.09
C ILE A 103 -12.12 10.64 8.21
N HIS A 104 -12.55 11.78 8.72
CA HIS A 104 -13.37 12.74 7.97
C HIS A 104 -12.51 13.86 7.37
N GLY A 105 -13.08 14.59 6.40
CA GLY A 105 -12.44 15.75 5.76
C GLY A 105 -11.34 15.38 4.76
N ILE A 106 -11.40 14.17 4.20
CA ILE A 106 -10.41 13.63 3.25
C ILE A 106 -11.03 13.19 1.92
N GLY A 107 -12.27 13.59 1.62
CA GLY A 107 -12.94 13.28 0.34
C GLY A 107 -13.50 11.86 0.21
N PHE A 108 -13.37 11.01 1.23
CA PHE A 108 -13.90 9.64 1.20
C PHE A 108 -15.41 9.57 0.94
N GLU A 109 -16.15 10.59 1.38
CA GLU A 109 -17.60 10.72 1.13
C GLU A 109 -17.96 10.91 -0.35
N HIS A 110 -17.02 11.37 -1.18
CA HIS A 110 -17.20 11.59 -2.60
C HIS A 110 -16.77 10.40 -3.44
N ILE A 111 -15.68 9.72 -3.08
CA ILE A 111 -15.20 8.54 -3.81
C ILE A 111 -15.98 7.27 -3.47
N ALA A 112 -16.49 7.11 -2.24
CA ALA A 112 -17.19 5.89 -1.84
C ALA A 112 -18.39 5.52 -2.74
N PRO A 113 -19.22 6.47 -3.23
CA PRO A 113 -20.28 6.16 -4.20
C PRO A 113 -19.77 5.81 -5.61
N GLU A 114 -18.54 6.15 -5.96
CA GLU A 114 -17.94 5.92 -7.28
C GLU A 114 -17.13 4.62 -7.34
N ASP A 115 -16.51 4.22 -6.22
CA ASP A 115 -15.74 2.99 -6.12
C ASP A 115 -16.61 1.80 -5.67
N ALA A 116 -16.68 0.76 -6.51
CA ALA A 116 -17.50 -0.43 -6.25
C ALA A 116 -16.96 -1.35 -5.13
N VAL A 117 -15.77 -1.08 -4.60
CA VAL A 117 -15.11 -1.85 -3.53
C VAL A 117 -15.26 -1.18 -2.16
N ILE A 118 -15.44 0.14 -2.11
CA ILE A 118 -15.70 0.86 -0.85
C ILE A 118 -17.18 0.62 -0.44
N PRO A 119 -17.46 0.05 0.74
CA PRO A 119 -18.83 -0.27 1.15
C PRO A 119 -19.57 0.95 1.70
N GLU A 120 -20.90 0.93 1.70
CA GLU A 120 -21.70 1.76 2.61
C GLU A 120 -22.14 0.93 3.85
N PRO A 121 -22.00 1.43 5.09
CA PRO A 121 -21.32 2.68 5.45
C PRO A 121 -19.80 2.56 5.26
N TYR A 122 -19.18 3.60 4.68
CA TYR A 122 -17.74 3.65 4.45
C TYR A 122 -16.98 4.13 5.69
N PHE A 123 -17.68 4.81 6.61
CA PHE A 123 -17.18 5.11 7.95
C PHE A 123 -17.56 4.01 8.94
N ASP A 124 -16.58 3.50 9.68
CA ASP A 124 -16.74 2.51 10.75
C ASP A 124 -15.90 2.89 11.97
N ASP A 125 -16.54 3.55 12.94
CA ASP A 125 -15.94 3.90 14.24
C ASP A 125 -15.80 2.69 15.19
N THR A 126 -16.23 1.49 14.76
CA THR A 126 -16.26 0.27 15.58
C THR A 126 -15.76 -0.95 14.81
N PRO A 127 -14.55 -0.90 14.23
CA PRO A 127 -14.06 -2.01 13.44
C PRO A 127 -13.89 -3.26 14.32
N ASN A 128 -14.11 -4.43 13.72
CA ASN A 128 -14.00 -5.72 14.42
C ASN A 128 -12.55 -6.22 14.52
N SER A 129 -11.62 -5.50 13.91
CA SER A 129 -10.18 -5.77 13.73
C SER A 129 -9.43 -4.43 13.82
N GLN A 130 -8.14 -4.42 14.13
CA GLN A 130 -7.32 -3.21 14.00
C GLN A 130 -6.99 -2.90 12.53
N VAL A 131 -7.13 -3.88 11.64
CA VAL A 131 -6.86 -3.71 10.21
C VAL A 131 -7.88 -2.77 9.59
N THR A 132 -7.42 -1.59 9.18
CA THR A 132 -8.23 -0.59 8.49
C THR A 132 -7.95 -0.54 6.99
N GLY A 133 -6.78 -1.02 6.54
CA GLY A 133 -6.38 -0.98 5.15
C GLY A 133 -5.62 -2.20 4.68
N PHE A 134 -5.80 -2.53 3.40
CA PHE A 134 -5.14 -3.64 2.73
C PHE A 134 -4.46 -3.15 1.46
N LEU A 135 -3.18 -3.46 1.32
CA LEU A 135 -2.39 -3.15 0.13
C LEU A 135 -1.99 -4.45 -0.56
N ASN A 136 -2.27 -4.55 -1.86
CA ASN A 136 -1.69 -5.57 -2.70
C ASN A 136 -0.63 -4.93 -3.58
N MET A 137 0.63 -5.20 -3.26
CA MET A 137 1.79 -4.68 -3.97
C MET A 137 2.12 -5.49 -5.22
N ASN A 138 1.24 -6.37 -5.69
CA ASN A 138 1.44 -7.20 -6.87
C ASN A 138 2.71 -8.07 -6.73
N ARG A 139 3.34 -8.45 -7.85
CA ARG A 139 4.50 -9.33 -7.87
C ARG A 139 5.73 -8.65 -7.26
N TRP A 140 6.34 -9.26 -6.24
CA TRP A 140 7.46 -8.66 -5.51
C TRP A 140 8.66 -8.28 -6.39
N THR A 141 8.94 -9.05 -7.44
CA THR A 141 10.11 -8.81 -8.31
C THR A 141 10.02 -7.51 -9.11
N GLN A 142 8.86 -6.85 -9.16
CA GLN A 142 8.73 -5.55 -9.85
C GLN A 142 9.45 -4.40 -9.15
N TYR A 143 9.87 -4.60 -7.89
CA TYR A 143 10.58 -3.61 -7.09
C TYR A 143 12.10 -3.81 -7.08
N LEU A 144 12.60 -4.79 -7.83
CA LEU A 144 14.02 -5.02 -8.01
C LEU A 144 14.63 -3.95 -8.92
N GLY A 145 15.77 -3.43 -8.51
CA GLY A 145 16.58 -2.54 -9.32
C GLY A 145 17.34 -3.27 -10.42
N SER A 146 18.09 -2.51 -11.23
CA SER A 146 18.94 -3.07 -12.28
C SER A 146 20.15 -3.84 -11.73
N ASP A 147 20.57 -3.53 -10.51
CA ASP A 147 21.69 -4.19 -9.84
C ASP A 147 21.22 -5.48 -9.14
N PRO A 148 21.97 -6.59 -9.19
CA PRO A 148 21.60 -7.82 -8.51
C PRO A 148 21.39 -7.62 -7.00
N GLY A 149 20.16 -7.87 -6.53
CA GLY A 149 19.78 -7.67 -5.12
C GLY A 149 19.54 -6.21 -4.71
N GLY A 150 19.60 -5.26 -5.67
CA GLY A 150 19.25 -3.87 -5.45
C GLY A 150 17.75 -3.60 -5.59
N THR A 151 17.33 -2.42 -5.16
CA THR A 151 15.95 -1.94 -5.24
C THR A 151 15.79 -0.88 -6.34
N ASP A 152 14.58 -0.76 -6.87
CA ASP A 152 14.18 0.39 -7.69
C ASP A 152 13.48 1.41 -6.79
N ASP A 153 14.24 2.36 -6.26
CA ASP A 153 13.74 3.39 -5.34
C ASP A 153 12.71 4.32 -5.99
N LEU A 154 12.81 4.56 -7.30
CA LEU A 154 11.82 5.34 -8.03
C LEU A 154 10.48 4.60 -8.04
N THR A 155 10.51 3.31 -8.39
CA THR A 155 9.31 2.46 -8.40
C THR A 155 8.74 2.24 -6.99
N ILE A 156 9.58 2.03 -5.98
CA ILE A 156 9.15 1.86 -4.59
C ILE A 156 8.51 3.15 -4.06
N SER A 157 9.20 4.30 -4.18
CA SER A 157 8.70 5.58 -3.69
C SER A 157 7.38 5.96 -4.37
N LEU A 158 7.25 5.67 -5.66
CA LEU A 158 6.00 5.85 -6.39
C LEU A 158 4.90 4.94 -5.89
N ILE A 159 5.07 3.62 -5.99
CA ILE A 159 3.97 2.67 -5.82
C ILE A 159 3.65 2.45 -4.34
N PHE A 160 4.64 2.19 -3.48
CA PHE A 160 4.37 1.99 -2.05
C PHE A 160 3.84 3.27 -1.42
N GLY A 161 4.43 4.42 -1.75
CA GLY A 161 3.95 5.73 -1.32
C GLY A 161 2.51 6.00 -1.78
N GLN A 162 2.18 5.73 -3.04
CA GLN A 162 0.84 5.97 -3.56
C GLN A 162 -0.20 5.04 -2.91
N GLU A 163 0.07 3.73 -2.86
CA GLU A 163 -0.90 2.78 -2.31
C GLU A 163 -1.14 3.02 -0.81
N LEU A 164 -0.09 3.28 -0.02
CA LEU A 164 -0.32 3.64 1.38
C LEU A 164 -0.99 5.02 1.50
N GLY A 165 -0.64 5.96 0.62
CA GLY A 165 -1.21 7.30 0.58
C GLY A 165 -2.72 7.34 0.31
N HIS A 166 -3.27 6.37 -0.43
CA HIS A 166 -4.72 6.22 -0.67
C HIS A 166 -5.54 5.97 0.61
N ALA A 167 -4.91 5.65 1.75
CA ALA A 167 -5.60 5.66 3.03
C ALA A 167 -6.13 7.06 3.41
N TRP A 168 -5.57 8.13 2.82
CA TRP A 168 -5.91 9.53 3.17
C TRP A 168 -6.15 10.45 1.98
N GLY A 169 -5.47 10.23 0.86
CA GLY A 169 -5.24 11.28 -0.13
C GLY A 169 -5.95 11.10 -1.47
N SER A 170 -6.04 12.20 -2.22
CA SER A 170 -6.51 12.25 -3.62
C SER A 170 -7.99 12.01 -3.89
N PHE A 171 -8.85 12.38 -2.95
CA PHE A 171 -10.32 12.34 -3.14
C PHE A 171 -11.02 13.68 -2.91
N VAL A 172 -10.30 14.70 -2.46
CA VAL A 172 -10.89 15.97 -2.01
C VAL A 172 -11.28 16.90 -3.15
N TYR A 173 -12.38 17.61 -2.92
CA TYR A 173 -12.87 18.71 -3.75
C TYR A 173 -12.48 20.05 -3.10
N TYR A 174 -12.69 21.15 -3.82
CA TYR A 174 -12.44 22.50 -3.30
C TYR A 174 -13.44 23.51 -3.86
N SER A 175 -13.54 24.69 -3.25
CA SER A 175 -14.45 25.76 -3.70
C SER A 175 -13.84 27.16 -3.50
N GLN A 176 -13.94 27.99 -4.54
CA GLN A 176 -13.58 29.42 -4.51
C GLN A 176 -14.79 30.36 -4.72
N GLY A 177 -15.98 29.92 -4.28
CA GLY A 177 -17.20 30.74 -4.25
C GLY A 177 -18.18 30.53 -5.41
N GLY A 178 -17.93 29.57 -6.30
CA GLY A 178 -18.78 29.20 -7.43
C GLY A 178 -19.53 27.86 -7.29
N GLY A 179 -19.32 27.14 -6.19
CA GLY A 179 -19.62 25.71 -6.06
C GLY A 179 -18.32 24.93 -5.83
N TRP A 180 -18.44 23.61 -5.67
CA TRP A 180 -17.29 22.72 -5.55
C TRP A 180 -16.78 22.28 -6.93
N GLU A 181 -15.48 22.02 -7.00
CA GLU A 181 -14.74 21.66 -8.21
C GLU A 181 -13.92 20.39 -7.96
N THR A 182 -13.76 19.56 -9.00
CA THR A 182 -13.04 18.28 -8.94
C THR A 182 -11.80 18.25 -9.84
N ASN A 183 -11.45 19.36 -10.48
CA ASN A 183 -10.38 19.43 -11.49
C ASN A 183 -8.95 19.27 -10.91
N MET A 184 -8.80 19.20 -9.58
CA MET A 184 -7.56 18.71 -8.96
C MET A 184 -7.40 17.19 -9.09
N LEU A 185 -8.45 16.45 -9.43
CA LEU A 185 -8.45 15.00 -9.55
C LEU A 185 -8.22 14.55 -11.01
N GLY A 186 -7.47 13.47 -11.15
CA GLY A 186 -7.08 12.87 -12.42
C GLY A 186 -7.62 11.44 -12.55
N ARG A 187 -6.72 10.48 -12.72
CA ARG A 187 -7.07 9.09 -13.01
C ARG A 187 -8.00 8.52 -11.92
N ALA A 188 -9.15 7.97 -12.34
CA ALA A 188 -10.16 7.35 -11.50
C ALA A 188 -10.73 8.23 -10.36
N ASN A 189 -10.58 9.56 -10.44
CA ASN A 189 -10.91 10.48 -9.33
C ASN A 189 -10.25 10.11 -8.00
N ALA A 190 -9.11 9.41 -8.08
CA ALA A 190 -8.38 8.84 -6.95
C ALA A 190 -6.90 9.25 -6.96
N HIS A 191 -6.51 10.16 -7.86
CA HIS A 191 -5.13 10.63 -7.99
C HIS A 191 -5.18 12.11 -8.30
N TRP A 192 -4.09 12.83 -8.02
CA TRP A 192 -3.97 14.20 -8.48
C TRP A 192 -3.90 14.28 -10.01
N SER A 193 -4.57 15.29 -10.55
CA SER A 193 -4.55 15.64 -11.96
C SER A 193 -3.10 15.82 -12.43
N PHE A 194 -2.79 15.36 -13.64
CA PHE A 194 -1.51 15.60 -14.33
C PHE A 194 -1.08 17.08 -14.26
N TYR A 195 -2.04 18.00 -14.25
CA TYR A 195 -1.82 19.44 -14.23
C TYR A 195 -1.78 20.08 -12.84
N LEU A 196 -1.93 19.29 -11.78
CA LEU A 196 -1.77 19.77 -10.41
C LEU A 196 -0.28 19.91 -10.09
N ASN A 197 0.11 21.05 -9.54
CA ASN A 197 1.43 21.18 -8.92
C ASN A 197 1.40 20.55 -7.53
N SER A 198 1.65 19.24 -7.48
CA SER A 198 1.79 18.47 -6.24
C SER A 198 3.23 18.47 -5.72
N GLY A 199 4.17 19.10 -6.43
CA GLY A 199 5.60 19.04 -6.08
C GLY A 199 6.22 17.66 -6.26
N GLY A 200 5.65 16.81 -7.14
CA GLY A 200 6.16 15.46 -7.38
C GLY A 200 5.65 14.41 -6.39
N SER A 201 4.38 14.52 -5.97
CA SER A 201 3.74 13.57 -5.06
C SER A 201 3.63 12.16 -5.66
N PRO A 202 3.82 11.08 -4.86
CA PRO A 202 3.49 9.74 -5.31
C PRO A 202 1.98 9.62 -5.62
N MET A 203 1.15 10.51 -5.07
CA MET A 203 -0.27 10.64 -5.40
C MET A 203 -0.54 11.30 -6.77
N GLN A 204 0.50 11.48 -7.59
CA GLN A 204 0.52 12.09 -8.93
C GLN A 204 0.48 13.61 -8.94
N GLY A 205 0.11 14.21 -10.07
CA GLY A 205 0.53 15.54 -10.45
C GLY A 205 2.03 15.59 -10.71
N HIS A 206 2.56 16.81 -10.84
CA HIS A 206 3.97 17.03 -11.10
C HIS A 206 4.51 18.19 -10.28
N GLU A 207 5.83 18.32 -10.24
CA GLU A 207 6.48 19.57 -9.90
C GLU A 207 6.46 20.48 -11.14
N TRP A 208 5.52 21.42 -11.15
CA TRP A 208 5.39 22.40 -12.22
C TRP A 208 6.16 23.68 -11.87
N VAL A 209 7.04 24.10 -12.78
CA VAL A 209 7.75 25.37 -12.70
C VAL A 209 7.06 26.39 -13.60
N ASP A 210 6.71 27.55 -13.02
CA ASP A 210 6.19 28.71 -13.76
C ASP A 210 7.35 29.48 -14.40
N ASN A 211 7.36 29.57 -15.73
CA ASN A 211 8.42 30.24 -16.49
C ASN A 211 8.26 31.78 -16.52
N GLY A 212 7.16 32.31 -15.98
CA GLY A 212 6.89 33.75 -15.89
C GLY A 212 6.40 34.40 -17.20
N ASP A 213 6.14 33.59 -18.23
CA ASP A 213 5.69 34.03 -19.56
C ASP A 213 4.34 33.40 -19.99
N GLY A 214 3.65 32.73 -19.06
CA GLY A 214 2.42 31.99 -19.31
C GLY A 214 2.65 30.53 -19.73
N THR A 215 3.91 30.08 -19.76
CA THR A 215 4.26 28.67 -19.91
C THR A 215 4.72 28.06 -18.60
N PHE A 216 4.58 26.73 -18.50
CA PHE A 216 4.91 25.93 -17.34
C PHE A 216 5.65 24.69 -17.78
N THR A 217 6.66 24.29 -17.02
CA THR A 217 7.48 23.11 -17.32
C THR A 217 7.40 22.14 -16.15
N ALA A 218 6.92 20.92 -16.41
CA ALA A 218 6.97 19.83 -15.44
C ALA A 218 8.36 19.21 -15.41
N LEU A 219 8.87 18.96 -14.20
CA LEU A 219 10.15 18.30 -13.97
C LEU A 219 9.96 16.79 -13.76
N LYS A 220 10.83 16.00 -14.39
CA LYS A 220 10.92 14.57 -14.14
C LYS A 220 11.45 14.32 -12.73
N GLN A 221 10.83 13.37 -12.05
CA GLN A 221 11.15 13.04 -10.67
C GLN A 221 12.12 11.85 -10.63
N ASP A 222 13.18 11.98 -9.85
CA ASP A 222 14.08 10.86 -9.51
C ASP A 222 13.61 10.12 -8.25
N LEU A 223 12.77 10.78 -7.45
CA LEU A 223 12.11 10.22 -6.27
C LEU A 223 10.85 11.02 -5.97
N PHE A 224 9.77 10.36 -5.56
CA PHE A 224 8.50 11.02 -5.24
C PHE A 224 8.46 11.47 -3.78
N ARG A 225 7.76 12.57 -3.45
CA ARG A 225 7.60 13.07 -2.08
C ARG A 225 6.22 13.68 -1.87
N PHE A 226 5.61 13.46 -0.70
CA PHE A 226 4.28 13.99 -0.41
C PHE A 226 4.26 15.53 -0.37
N SER A 227 3.20 16.09 -0.97
CA SER A 227 2.90 17.52 -0.96
C SER A 227 2.41 17.98 0.42
N ASP A 228 2.37 19.29 0.66
CA ASP A 228 1.78 19.82 1.90
C ASP A 228 0.29 19.44 2.03
N LEU A 229 -0.44 19.36 0.91
CA LEU A 229 -1.83 18.90 0.88
C LEU A 229 -1.92 17.43 1.30
N ASP A 230 -1.07 16.56 0.75
CA ASP A 230 -1.04 15.14 1.13
C ASP A 230 -0.77 14.98 2.63
N LEU A 231 0.24 15.69 3.15
CA LEU A 231 0.60 15.63 4.57
C LEU A 231 -0.50 16.17 5.48
N TYR A 232 -1.26 17.19 5.05
CA TYR A 232 -2.44 17.64 5.79
C TYR A 232 -3.53 16.56 5.83
N LEU A 233 -3.83 15.92 4.70
CA LEU A 233 -4.86 14.88 4.61
C LEU A 233 -4.49 13.65 5.46
N MET A 234 -3.20 13.30 5.47
CA MET A 234 -2.67 12.27 6.38
C MET A 234 -2.81 12.65 7.86
N GLY A 235 -2.90 13.95 8.17
CA GLY A 235 -2.91 14.47 9.53
C GLY A 235 -1.52 14.75 10.10
N LEU A 236 -0.50 14.76 9.25
CA LEU A 236 0.91 14.97 9.62
C LEU A 236 1.32 16.45 9.60
N LEU A 237 0.56 17.31 8.92
CA LEU A 237 0.80 18.75 8.82
C LEU A 237 -0.45 19.55 9.19
N PRO A 238 -0.37 20.60 10.02
CA PRO A 238 -1.53 21.42 10.33
C PRO A 238 -1.86 22.39 9.19
N ALA A 239 -3.13 22.78 9.08
CA ALA A 239 -3.63 23.62 7.98
C ALA A 239 -2.82 24.92 7.79
N GLN A 240 -2.41 25.60 8.87
CA GLN A 240 -1.67 26.86 8.77
C GLN A 240 -0.28 26.74 8.13
N ASP A 241 0.28 25.53 8.07
CA ASP A 241 1.59 25.26 7.49
C ASP A 241 1.49 24.72 6.06
N VAL A 242 0.26 24.54 5.54
CA VAL A 242 0.03 24.13 4.15
C VAL A 242 0.24 25.33 3.23
N ALA A 243 1.31 25.31 2.44
CA ALA A 243 1.53 26.34 1.43
C ALA A 243 0.46 26.27 0.32
N PRO A 244 0.03 27.41 -0.27
CA PRO A 244 -0.79 27.39 -1.47
C PRO A 244 -0.10 26.63 -2.61
N TRP A 245 -0.88 25.91 -3.40
CA TRP A 245 -0.44 25.23 -4.61
C TRP A 245 -1.21 25.79 -5.81
N PHE A 246 -0.99 25.23 -6.99
CA PHE A 246 -1.74 25.64 -8.17
C PHE A 246 -2.10 24.47 -9.07
N LEU A 247 -3.14 24.69 -9.86
CA LEU A 247 -3.60 23.83 -10.94
C LEU A 247 -3.42 24.58 -12.27
N LEU A 248 -2.96 23.88 -13.30
CA LEU A 248 -2.92 24.41 -14.66
C LEU A 248 -4.22 24.06 -15.39
N GLU A 249 -4.89 25.09 -15.93
CA GLU A 249 -6.13 24.96 -16.67
C GLU A 249 -5.95 25.35 -18.13
N ASN A 250 -6.77 24.77 -19.00
CA ASN A 250 -6.76 25.05 -20.43
C ASN A 250 -5.36 24.91 -21.06
N PRO A 251 -4.69 23.75 -20.93
CA PRO A 251 -3.36 23.55 -21.48
C PRO A 251 -3.37 23.65 -23.02
N TYR A 252 -2.33 24.25 -23.57
CA TYR A 252 -2.10 24.39 -25.02
C TYR A 252 -0.60 24.38 -25.32
N ASP A 253 -0.23 24.29 -26.60
CA ASP A 253 1.17 24.37 -27.05
C ASP A 253 2.11 23.40 -26.29
N CYS A 254 1.74 22.12 -26.29
CA CYS A 254 2.44 21.06 -25.57
C CYS A 254 3.66 20.56 -26.37
N PHE A 255 4.72 21.36 -26.38
CA PHE A 255 5.88 21.20 -27.26
C PHE A 255 6.71 19.94 -26.99
N ASP A 256 6.81 19.53 -25.73
CA ASP A 256 7.64 18.41 -25.28
C ASP A 256 6.82 17.14 -25.05
N ALA A 257 5.64 17.03 -25.68
CA ALA A 257 4.80 15.85 -25.55
C ALA A 257 5.50 14.59 -26.10
N ALA A 258 5.41 13.49 -25.36
CA ALA A 258 6.06 12.22 -25.70
C ALA A 258 5.67 11.69 -27.09
N SER A 259 4.42 11.93 -27.51
CA SER A 259 3.90 11.59 -28.84
C SER A 259 4.46 12.47 -29.97
N GLY A 260 5.06 13.62 -29.67
CA GLY A 260 5.57 14.59 -30.65
C GLY A 260 4.50 15.20 -31.55
N ASP A 261 3.21 14.98 -31.25
CA ASP A 261 2.06 15.40 -32.05
C ASP A 261 1.47 16.75 -31.59
N GLY A 262 2.05 17.35 -30.55
CA GLY A 262 1.59 18.61 -29.95
C GLY A 262 0.26 18.47 -29.19
N VAL A 263 -0.22 17.25 -28.96
CA VAL A 263 -1.43 16.99 -28.18
C VAL A 263 -1.07 17.03 -26.70
N CYS A 264 -1.82 17.83 -25.96
CA CYS A 264 -1.66 17.92 -24.51
C CYS A 264 -2.15 16.65 -23.82
N ALA A 265 -1.43 16.23 -22.77
CA ALA A 265 -1.82 15.09 -21.97
C ALA A 265 -3.21 15.34 -21.34
N PRO A 266 -4.09 14.34 -21.24
CA PRO A 266 -5.33 14.51 -20.48
C PRO A 266 -5.01 14.64 -18.98
N PRO A 267 -5.89 15.26 -18.16
CA PRO A 267 -5.71 15.31 -16.69
C PRO A 267 -5.56 13.94 -16.02
N GLN A 268 -6.04 12.87 -16.67
CA GLN A 268 -5.94 11.48 -16.21
C GLN A 268 -4.61 10.81 -16.59
N ALA A 269 -3.74 11.47 -17.34
CA ALA A 269 -2.40 10.97 -17.62
C ALA A 269 -1.59 10.83 -16.34
N PHE A 270 -0.59 9.96 -16.38
CA PHE A 270 0.22 9.62 -15.22
C PHE A 270 1.62 10.23 -15.26
N LEU A 271 2.38 9.92 -16.31
CA LEU A 271 3.76 10.33 -16.51
C LEU A 271 3.97 10.80 -17.94
N PHE A 272 5.08 11.51 -18.16
CA PHE A 272 5.59 11.87 -19.47
C PHE A 272 6.99 11.24 -19.63
N GLU A 273 7.33 10.79 -20.85
CA GLU A 273 8.59 10.09 -21.12
C GLU A 273 9.79 11.04 -21.23
N ALA A 274 9.54 12.26 -21.74
CA ALA A 274 10.55 13.29 -21.93
C ALA A 274 11.20 13.73 -20.61
N ASP A 275 12.38 14.36 -20.68
CA ASP A 275 13.06 14.88 -19.49
C ASP A 275 12.28 16.05 -18.85
N THR A 276 11.53 16.79 -19.67
CA THR A 276 10.65 17.87 -19.25
C THR A 276 9.39 17.86 -20.10
N TYR A 277 8.31 18.43 -19.57
CA TYR A 277 7.07 18.62 -20.32
C TYR A 277 6.59 20.08 -20.21
N THR A 278 6.72 20.84 -21.28
CA THR A 278 6.37 22.27 -21.31
C THR A 278 5.02 22.52 -22.00
N VAL A 279 4.18 23.35 -21.37
CA VAL A 279 2.86 23.76 -21.87
C VAL A 279 2.61 25.25 -21.66
N GLY A 280 1.77 25.86 -22.49
CA GLY A 280 1.05 27.08 -22.14
C GLY A 280 -0.21 26.73 -21.33
N ALA A 281 -0.55 27.51 -20.30
CA ALA A 281 -1.75 27.26 -19.50
C ALA A 281 -2.23 28.51 -18.74
N THR A 282 -3.43 28.42 -18.16
CA THR A 282 -3.94 29.38 -17.16
C THR A 282 -3.69 28.81 -15.77
N ARG A 283 -2.92 29.51 -14.94
CA ARG A 283 -2.69 29.12 -13.54
C ARG A 283 -3.88 29.50 -12.66
N ARG A 284 -4.33 28.54 -11.85
CA ARG A 284 -5.29 28.73 -10.76
C ARG A 284 -4.60 28.39 -9.44
N ASP A 285 -4.41 29.39 -8.58
CA ASP A 285 -3.91 29.16 -7.22
C ASP A 285 -5.02 28.62 -6.32
N ILE A 286 -4.68 27.65 -5.46
CA ILE A 286 -5.59 26.97 -4.55
C ILE A 286 -4.94 26.94 -3.16
N THR A 287 -5.77 27.08 -2.12
CA THR A 287 -5.35 27.06 -0.73
C THR A 287 -6.03 25.93 0.04
N ILE A 288 -5.49 25.60 1.21
CA ILE A 288 -6.13 24.60 2.08
C ILE A 288 -7.53 25.04 2.54
N ASP A 289 -7.76 26.35 2.70
CA ASP A 289 -9.07 26.88 3.07
C ASP A 289 -10.13 26.58 1.99
N ASP A 290 -9.72 26.52 0.71
CA ASP A 290 -10.64 26.18 -0.39
C ASP A 290 -11.11 24.71 -0.31
N VAL A 291 -10.25 23.81 0.17
CA VAL A 291 -10.57 22.39 0.43
C VAL A 291 -11.44 22.27 1.67
N ILE A 292 -11.01 22.89 2.78
CA ILE A 292 -11.75 22.89 4.05
C ILE A 292 -13.16 23.47 3.89
N ALA A 293 -13.34 24.43 2.99
CA ALA A 293 -14.66 24.99 2.68
C ALA A 293 -15.66 23.97 2.13
N VAL A 294 -15.19 22.86 1.55
CA VAL A 294 -16.03 21.78 1.01
C VAL A 294 -16.04 20.58 1.94
N GLU A 295 -14.85 20.07 2.27
CA GLU A 295 -14.66 18.80 3.01
C GLU A 295 -14.86 18.95 4.53
N GLY A 296 -14.82 20.19 5.02
CA GLY A 296 -14.60 20.46 6.44
C GLY A 296 -13.13 20.23 6.84
N SER A 297 -12.83 20.45 8.12
CA SER A 297 -11.50 20.15 8.65
C SER A 297 -11.30 18.64 8.76
N ARG A 298 -10.09 18.15 8.46
CA ARG A 298 -9.71 16.76 8.67
C ARG A 298 -9.92 16.36 10.14
N VAL A 299 -10.53 15.21 10.42
CA VAL A 299 -10.74 14.68 11.78
C VAL A 299 -10.24 13.24 11.85
N PRO A 300 -9.34 12.84 12.79
CA PRO A 300 -8.81 13.59 13.94
C PRO A 300 -8.25 15.01 13.78
N ALA A 301 -7.38 15.40 12.85
CA ALA A 301 -6.65 16.69 12.82
C ALA A 301 -5.32 16.59 13.55
N TRP A 302 -4.33 17.33 13.05
CA TRP A 302 -3.04 17.46 13.70
C TRP A 302 -3.16 18.30 14.99
N PRO A 303 -2.45 17.95 16.09
CA PRO A 303 -1.55 16.80 16.27
C PRO A 303 -2.23 15.55 16.86
N GLU A 304 -3.56 15.52 16.98
CA GLU A 304 -4.29 14.38 17.53
C GLU A 304 -4.38 13.18 16.57
N ALA A 305 -4.13 13.39 15.29
CA ALA A 305 -3.99 12.37 14.28
C ALA A 305 -2.81 11.42 14.58
N PRO A 306 -2.94 10.11 14.30
CA PRO A 306 -1.80 9.21 14.33
C PRO A 306 -0.71 9.65 13.35
N ASP A 307 0.54 9.63 13.81
CA ASP A 307 1.75 9.85 13.02
C ASP A 307 2.59 8.57 12.84
N THR A 308 2.12 7.48 13.45
CA THR A 308 2.76 6.17 13.46
C THR A 308 1.76 5.14 12.97
N PHE A 309 2.14 4.37 11.96
CA PHE A 309 1.27 3.42 11.25
C PHE A 309 1.81 2.01 11.45
N ASP A 310 1.00 1.15 12.05
CA ASP A 310 1.35 -0.24 12.33
C ASP A 310 1.07 -1.11 11.11
N VAL A 311 2.11 -1.68 10.50
CA VAL A 311 2.03 -2.37 9.20
C VAL A 311 2.64 -3.76 9.31
N SER A 312 1.90 -4.78 8.86
CA SER A 312 2.44 -6.12 8.68
C SER A 312 2.61 -6.45 7.20
N PHE A 313 3.74 -7.07 6.87
CA PHE A 313 4.11 -7.41 5.50
C PHE A 313 4.08 -8.92 5.29
N LEU A 314 3.45 -9.33 4.20
CA LEU A 314 3.29 -10.73 3.85
C LEU A 314 3.82 -10.97 2.43
N LEU A 315 4.48 -12.11 2.23
CA LEU A 315 4.68 -12.69 0.90
C LEU A 315 3.75 -13.88 0.77
N ILE A 316 2.88 -13.87 -0.25
CA ILE A 316 2.01 -15.00 -0.55
C ILE A 316 2.50 -15.67 -1.83
N LYS A 317 2.75 -16.98 -1.78
CA LYS A 317 3.25 -17.78 -2.89
C LYS A 317 2.32 -18.93 -3.24
N ARG A 318 2.51 -19.51 -4.42
CA ARG A 318 1.79 -20.73 -4.80
C ARG A 318 2.26 -21.90 -3.94
N PRO A 319 1.39 -22.87 -3.66
CA PRO A 319 1.77 -24.05 -2.89
C PRO A 319 2.91 -24.79 -3.60
N GLU A 320 3.84 -25.33 -2.81
CA GLU A 320 5.03 -26.06 -3.27
C GLU A 320 6.06 -25.21 -4.06
N GLU A 321 5.79 -23.92 -4.31
CA GLU A 321 6.80 -23.01 -4.87
C GLU A 321 7.95 -22.85 -3.89
N MET A 322 9.19 -23.01 -4.37
CA MET A 322 10.40 -22.88 -3.58
C MET A 322 11.10 -21.58 -3.94
N LEU A 323 11.26 -20.68 -2.97
CA LEU A 323 12.06 -19.48 -3.09
C LEU A 323 13.45 -19.74 -2.49
N SER A 324 14.48 -19.24 -3.15
CA SER A 324 15.84 -19.26 -2.64
C SER A 324 16.04 -18.23 -1.53
N GLU A 325 17.04 -18.43 -0.67
CA GLU A 325 17.41 -17.44 0.36
C GLU A 325 17.75 -16.08 -0.26
N ASP A 326 18.35 -16.04 -1.45
CA ASP A 326 18.66 -14.78 -2.14
C ASP A 326 17.38 -14.02 -2.54
N GLU A 327 16.33 -14.74 -2.97
CA GLU A 327 15.03 -14.13 -3.29
C GLU A 327 14.32 -13.62 -2.03
N LEU A 328 14.34 -14.40 -0.94
CA LEU A 328 13.74 -13.99 0.33
C LEU A 328 14.47 -12.77 0.92
N ASN A 329 15.81 -12.77 0.90
CA ASN A 329 16.62 -11.63 1.33
C ASN A 329 16.39 -10.40 0.46
N ALA A 330 16.16 -10.55 -0.85
CA ALA A 330 15.83 -9.43 -1.71
C ALA A 330 14.51 -8.76 -1.32
N LEU A 331 13.50 -9.55 -0.90
CA LEU A 331 12.25 -8.98 -0.39
C LEU A 331 12.44 -8.30 0.98
N ASP A 332 13.26 -8.86 1.87
CA ASP A 332 13.64 -8.19 3.13
C ASP A 332 14.21 -6.78 2.85
N VAL A 333 15.07 -6.64 1.84
CA VAL A 333 15.63 -5.34 1.40
C VAL A 333 14.57 -4.42 0.80
N ILE A 334 13.68 -4.94 -0.06
CA ILE A 334 12.58 -4.15 -0.65
C ILE A 334 11.66 -3.56 0.43
N ILE A 335 11.29 -4.37 1.43
CA ILE A 335 10.41 -3.92 2.53
C ILE A 335 11.13 -2.87 3.39
N GLY A 336 12.38 -3.14 3.79
CA GLY A 336 13.18 -2.19 4.54
C GLY A 336 13.30 -0.84 3.81
N ARG A 337 13.56 -0.88 2.50
CA ARG A 337 13.65 0.34 1.67
C ARG A 337 12.31 1.04 1.50
N SER A 338 11.20 0.30 1.42
CA SER A 338 9.85 0.87 1.35
C SER A 338 9.50 1.67 2.61
N ILE A 339 9.84 1.14 3.80
CA ILE A 339 9.65 1.80 5.09
C ILE A 339 10.52 3.06 5.20
N GLU A 340 11.79 2.95 4.83
CA GLU A 340 12.74 4.08 4.84
C GLU A 340 12.25 5.22 3.93
N LEU A 341 11.92 4.88 2.68
CA LEU A 341 11.43 5.84 1.70
C LEU A 341 10.14 6.51 2.17
N PHE A 342 9.17 5.78 2.74
CA PHE A 342 7.96 6.41 3.27
C PHE A 342 8.28 7.47 4.35
N GLY A 343 9.24 7.19 5.24
CA GLY A 343 9.74 8.17 6.20
C GLY A 343 10.34 9.40 5.53
N GLU A 344 11.17 9.22 4.49
CA GLU A 344 11.73 10.33 3.71
C GLU A 344 10.64 11.16 2.98
N GLN A 345 9.67 10.48 2.37
CA GLN A 345 8.57 11.08 1.61
C GLN A 345 7.67 11.94 2.47
N THR A 346 7.49 11.56 3.73
CA THR A 346 6.72 12.32 4.72
C THR A 346 7.56 13.36 5.46
N ARG A 347 8.82 13.58 5.05
CA ARG A 347 9.77 14.51 5.69
C ARG A 347 10.07 14.13 7.15
N GLY A 348 9.97 12.84 7.48
CA GLY A 348 10.11 12.30 8.82
C GLY A 348 8.92 12.59 9.76
N LEU A 349 7.79 13.06 9.22
CA LEU A 349 6.58 13.32 10.02
C LEU A 349 5.75 12.05 10.25
N GLY A 350 5.78 11.10 9.31
CA GLY A 350 5.10 9.82 9.43
C GLY A 350 6.09 8.68 9.63
N THR A 351 5.72 7.70 10.46
CA THR A 351 6.54 6.50 10.73
C THR A 351 5.75 5.25 10.43
N VAL A 352 6.34 4.31 9.68
CA VAL A 352 5.81 2.94 9.56
C VAL A 352 6.51 2.06 10.57
N VAL A 353 5.74 1.36 11.41
CA VAL A 353 6.22 0.35 12.34
C VAL A 353 5.91 -1.02 11.76
N ASN A 354 6.96 -1.77 11.42
CA ASN A 354 6.80 -3.14 10.96
C ASN A 354 6.38 -4.04 12.14
N ARG A 355 5.14 -4.53 12.11
CA ARG A 355 4.57 -5.42 13.12
C ARG A 355 4.77 -6.90 12.82
N THR A 356 5.28 -7.25 11.65
CA THR A 356 5.42 -8.64 11.20
C THR A 356 6.18 -9.54 12.19
N ALA A 357 7.26 -9.02 12.77
CA ALA A 357 7.95 -9.72 13.83
C ALA A 357 7.14 -9.56 15.11
N ALA A 358 6.45 -10.63 15.54
CA ALA A 358 5.86 -10.66 16.87
C ALA A 358 6.98 -10.42 17.89
N GLU A 359 6.88 -9.34 18.66
CA GLU A 359 7.78 -9.09 19.78
C GLU A 359 7.85 -10.38 20.62
N PRO A 360 9.05 -10.91 20.93
CA PRO A 360 9.16 -12.07 21.78
C PRO A 360 8.42 -11.74 23.08
N THR A 361 7.40 -12.53 23.39
CA THR A 361 6.58 -12.30 24.58
C THR A 361 7.51 -12.18 25.78
N PRO A 362 7.49 -11.08 26.57
CA PRO A 362 8.32 -10.99 27.76
C PRO A 362 7.82 -12.00 28.79
N GLY A 363 8.36 -13.21 28.76
CA GLY A 363 8.04 -14.26 29.72
C GLY A 363 7.98 -15.66 29.12
N ASP A 364 9.13 -16.24 28.81
CA ASP A 364 9.38 -17.65 29.14
C ASP A 364 10.87 -17.87 29.40
N ASP A 365 11.41 -17.14 30.38
CA ASP A 365 12.73 -17.40 30.93
C ASP A 365 12.63 -18.53 31.97
N THR A 366 12.25 -19.73 31.51
CA THR A 366 12.32 -20.94 32.32
C THR A 366 13.70 -21.55 32.24
N GLY A 367 14.60 -21.02 33.10
CA GLY A 367 15.56 -21.79 33.89
C GLY A 367 16.46 -22.81 33.18
N GLY A 368 17.70 -22.41 32.94
CA GLY A 368 18.82 -23.31 32.61
C GLY A 368 20.09 -22.95 33.38
N SER A 369 20.17 -23.44 34.62
CA SER A 369 21.30 -23.57 35.56
C SER A 369 22.70 -23.05 35.17
N GLU A 370 23.25 -22.29 36.11
CA GLU A 370 24.67 -21.99 36.33
C GLU A 370 25.60 -23.20 36.12
N SER A 371 26.78 -22.95 35.54
CA SER A 371 28.02 -23.65 35.91
C SER A 371 29.20 -22.68 35.93
N THR A 372 29.77 -22.57 37.12
CA THR A 372 30.93 -21.83 37.58
C THR A 372 32.23 -22.13 36.83
N GLY A 373 33.09 -21.12 36.70
CA GLY A 373 34.50 -21.28 36.33
C GLY A 373 35.26 -19.96 36.31
N GLY A 374 35.54 -19.39 37.49
CA GLY A 374 36.46 -18.26 37.63
C GLY A 374 37.94 -18.71 37.61
N LEU A 375 38.82 -17.79 37.23
CA LEU A 375 40.07 -17.43 37.92
C LEU A 375 40.81 -16.31 37.15
N ASP A 376 40.84 -15.14 37.80
CA ASP A 376 41.91 -14.14 37.98
C ASP A 376 43.25 -14.31 37.19
N ASP A 377 43.85 -13.22 36.70
CA ASP A 377 44.71 -12.35 37.52
C ASP A 377 45.44 -11.22 36.73
N THR A 378 45.58 -10.05 37.37
CA THR A 378 46.55 -8.93 37.18
C THR A 378 46.73 -8.26 35.81
N GLY A 379 46.88 -6.93 35.64
CA GLY A 379 47.14 -5.83 36.57
C GLY A 379 48.02 -4.76 35.88
N THR A 380 47.81 -3.49 36.26
CA THR A 380 48.65 -2.27 36.09
C THR A 380 48.83 -1.68 34.68
N ASP A 381 48.33 -0.48 34.37
CA ASP A 381 48.65 0.90 34.85
C ASP A 381 49.72 1.60 33.98
N GLY A 382 49.50 2.88 33.67
CA GLY A 382 50.52 3.76 33.09
C GLY A 382 50.07 4.67 31.95
N SER A 383 49.64 5.88 32.32
CA SER A 383 49.58 7.15 31.57
C SER A 383 50.64 7.34 30.45
N THR A 384 50.45 8.10 29.37
CA THR A 384 50.33 9.58 29.37
C THR A 384 49.87 10.14 28.00
N ARG A 385 49.26 11.32 28.10
CA ARG A 385 48.98 12.35 27.08
C ARG A 385 50.12 12.55 26.07
N ASP A 386 49.79 12.93 24.84
CA ASP A 386 49.98 14.29 24.32
C ASP A 386 49.56 14.39 22.85
N ASP A 387 48.67 15.34 22.57
CA ASP A 387 48.36 15.94 21.27
C ASP A 387 49.07 17.32 21.26
N PRO A 388 49.69 17.76 20.14
CA PRO A 388 48.96 18.63 19.23
C PRO A 388 49.34 18.47 17.73
N GLY A 389 48.37 18.69 16.83
CA GLY A 389 48.60 18.92 15.37
C GLY A 389 49.26 20.28 15.07
N PRO A 390 49.07 20.90 13.88
CA PRO A 390 48.75 20.39 12.53
C PRO A 390 49.76 20.91 11.45
N THR A 391 49.75 20.37 10.23
CA THR A 391 50.35 21.08 9.07
C THR A 391 49.62 20.84 7.75
N SER A 392 49.30 21.96 7.11
CA SER A 392 48.76 22.21 5.77
C SER A 392 49.69 21.84 4.60
N GLY A 393 49.11 21.59 3.42
CA GLY A 393 49.81 21.81 2.14
C GLY A 393 49.26 21.05 0.92
N SER A 394 48.33 21.66 0.17
CA SER A 394 48.13 21.42 -1.27
C SER A 394 49.26 22.10 -2.07
N PRO A 395 49.57 21.76 -3.36
CA PRO A 395 48.65 21.90 -4.50
C PRO A 395 48.74 20.83 -5.63
N ALA A 396 47.72 20.82 -6.48
CA ALA A 396 47.67 20.19 -7.82
C ALA A 396 48.60 20.92 -8.83
N PRO A 397 48.85 20.39 -10.06
CA PRO A 397 47.92 20.66 -11.17
C PRO A 397 47.81 19.57 -12.29
N ASP A 398 46.58 19.45 -12.82
CA ASP A 398 46.13 19.68 -14.22
C ASP A 398 46.46 18.74 -15.42
N THR A 399 45.43 18.66 -16.28
CA THR A 399 45.31 18.36 -17.73
C THR A 399 45.29 16.92 -18.29
N GLY A 400 44.29 16.65 -19.15
CA GLY A 400 44.40 15.63 -20.21
C GLY A 400 43.10 15.07 -20.82
N THR A 401 42.49 15.80 -21.76
CA THR A 401 41.42 15.41 -22.70
C THR A 401 41.76 14.26 -23.67
N GLY A 402 40.75 13.51 -24.15
CA GLY A 402 40.86 12.67 -25.36
C GLY A 402 39.58 11.89 -25.76
N ASP A 403 39.11 12.15 -26.98
CA ASP A 403 37.95 11.63 -27.72
C ASP A 403 37.91 10.12 -28.02
N GLY A 404 36.68 9.59 -28.23
CA GLY A 404 36.33 8.99 -29.54
C GLY A 404 35.78 7.55 -29.64
N THR A 405 34.56 7.43 -30.19
CA THR A 405 33.95 6.32 -31.00
C THR A 405 33.45 5.07 -30.24
N GLY A 406 32.32 4.41 -30.53
CA GLY A 406 31.24 4.51 -31.54
C GLY A 406 30.45 3.17 -31.58
N GLY A 407 29.19 3.17 -32.03
CA GLY A 407 28.41 1.95 -32.40
C GLY A 407 26.97 1.94 -31.82
N THR A 408 25.96 2.44 -32.56
CA THR A 408 25.00 1.69 -33.42
C THR A 408 24.18 0.61 -32.72
N GLY A 409 22.88 0.86 -32.56
CA GLY A 409 21.84 -0.12 -32.26
C GLY A 409 20.48 0.44 -32.65
N ASP A 410 19.92 -0.07 -33.74
CA ASP A 410 18.63 0.29 -34.32
C ASP A 410 17.43 -0.25 -33.52
N ASP A 411 16.34 0.53 -33.55
CA ASP A 411 14.91 0.21 -33.48
C ASP A 411 14.46 -1.28 -33.38
N ALA A 412 13.59 -1.58 -32.40
CA ALA A 412 12.14 -1.75 -32.63
C ALA A 412 11.45 -2.58 -31.52
N GLY A 413 10.31 -2.08 -31.00
CA GLY A 413 9.13 -2.92 -30.79
C GLY A 413 8.59 -3.10 -29.37
N GLN A 414 7.94 -2.06 -28.85
CA GLN A 414 6.65 -2.05 -28.10
C GLN A 414 6.19 -3.32 -27.36
N ASP A 415 6.00 -3.19 -26.04
CA ASP A 415 4.79 -3.66 -25.38
C ASP A 415 4.47 -2.73 -24.19
N GLN A 416 3.42 -1.91 -24.34
CA GLN A 416 2.93 -1.04 -23.26
C GLN A 416 1.99 -1.86 -22.38
N GLY A 417 2.55 -2.45 -21.33
CA GLY A 417 1.79 -2.83 -20.15
C GLY A 417 1.79 -1.65 -19.18
N GLU A 418 0.61 -1.13 -18.84
CA GLU A 418 0.37 -0.20 -17.72
C GLU A 418 0.71 -0.90 -16.39
N GLY A 419 2.00 -1.16 -16.16
CA GLY A 419 2.54 -1.78 -14.96
C GLY A 419 2.88 -0.72 -13.93
N GLY A 420 1.91 -0.33 -13.12
CA GLY A 420 2.17 0.58 -12.01
C GLY A 420 1.07 0.48 -10.96
N CYS A 421 -0.10 1.06 -11.23
CA CYS A 421 -1.16 1.21 -10.23
C CYS A 421 -2.55 1.13 -10.89
N GLY A 422 -3.43 0.26 -10.38
CA GLY A 422 -4.67 -0.13 -11.04
C GLY A 422 -5.95 0.36 -10.34
N CYS A 423 -6.28 1.65 -10.41
CA CYS A 423 -7.64 2.13 -10.11
C CYS A 423 -8.40 2.32 -11.44
N ARG A 424 -9.58 1.71 -11.55
CA ARG A 424 -10.37 1.69 -12.79
C ARG A 424 -11.10 3.01 -13.01
N SER A 425 -11.06 3.54 -14.23
CA SER A 425 -11.97 4.62 -14.65
C SER A 425 -13.42 4.11 -14.70
N PRO A 426 -14.40 4.82 -14.13
CA PRO A 426 -15.80 4.39 -14.19
C PRO A 426 -16.30 4.42 -15.65
N GLY A 427 -16.51 3.24 -16.26
CA GLY A 427 -17.17 3.12 -17.57
C GLY A 427 -16.83 1.92 -18.47
N SER A 428 -15.77 1.17 -18.21
CA SER A 428 -15.29 0.14 -19.15
C SER A 428 -15.67 -1.30 -18.75
N SER A 429 -16.96 -1.66 -18.75
CA SER A 429 -17.39 -3.05 -18.52
C SER A 429 -16.93 -3.98 -19.65
N PRO A 430 -16.12 -5.02 -19.40
CA PRO A 430 -15.91 -6.06 -20.40
C PRO A 430 -17.19 -6.91 -20.51
N SER A 431 -17.66 -7.10 -21.74
CA SER A 431 -18.80 -7.97 -22.01
C SER A 431 -18.48 -9.42 -21.63
N PRO A 432 -19.40 -10.17 -20.99
CA PRO A 432 -19.15 -11.56 -20.68
C PRO A 432 -19.14 -12.40 -21.96
N GLY A 433 -18.01 -13.05 -22.22
CA GLY A 433 -17.88 -14.09 -23.25
C GLY A 433 -18.77 -15.31 -22.93
N PRO A 434 -19.10 -16.14 -23.94
CA PRO A 434 -20.21 -17.08 -23.85
C PRO A 434 -19.89 -18.30 -22.98
N ASN A 435 -20.73 -18.55 -21.97
CA ASN A 435 -20.77 -19.80 -21.21
C ASN A 435 -21.19 -20.99 -22.09
N PRO A 436 -20.54 -22.15 -21.99
CA PRO A 436 -21.17 -23.41 -22.35
C PRO A 436 -22.01 -23.92 -21.17
N SER A 437 -23.31 -23.94 -21.40
CA SER A 437 -24.36 -24.74 -20.76
C SER A 437 -23.93 -25.90 -19.84
N GLY A 438 -24.42 -25.89 -18.59
CA GLY A 438 -24.41 -27.06 -17.71
C GLY A 438 -25.21 -26.88 -16.41
N GLY A 439 -26.49 -27.27 -16.43
CA GLY A 439 -27.22 -27.88 -15.29
C GLY A 439 -27.50 -27.07 -14.02
N LEU A 440 -28.73 -26.56 -13.91
CA LEU A 440 -29.33 -26.12 -12.63
C LEU A 440 -29.39 -27.26 -11.60
N GLY A 441 -28.88 -26.98 -10.40
CA GLY A 441 -29.21 -27.69 -9.15
C GLY A 441 -29.40 -26.68 -8.03
N LEU A 442 -30.65 -26.33 -7.71
CA LEU A 442 -31.00 -25.49 -6.56
C LEU A 442 -30.64 -26.21 -5.26
N ALA A 443 -29.79 -25.60 -4.43
CA ALA A 443 -29.68 -25.92 -3.01
C ALA A 443 -29.85 -24.62 -2.20
N LEU A 444 -31.01 -24.49 -1.55
CA LEU A 444 -31.23 -23.48 -0.51
C LEU A 444 -30.39 -23.87 0.73
N LEU A 445 -29.46 -23.01 1.12
CA LEU A 445 -28.83 -23.05 2.44
C LEU A 445 -29.25 -21.79 3.22
N ALA A 446 -30.11 -22.01 4.20
CA ALA A 446 -30.44 -21.01 5.22
C ALA A 446 -29.33 -21.01 6.28
N LEU A 447 -28.53 -19.95 6.34
CA LEU A 447 -27.63 -19.70 7.47
C LEU A 447 -28.34 -18.85 8.52
N GLY A 448 -28.61 -19.47 9.67
CA GLY A 448 -29.06 -18.79 10.87
C GLY A 448 -27.88 -18.08 11.55
N ALA A 449 -27.96 -16.77 11.68
CA ALA A 449 -27.00 -15.98 12.44
C ALA A 449 -27.12 -16.28 13.94
N ILE A 450 -26.09 -16.90 14.52
CA ILE A 450 -25.93 -16.99 15.99
C ILE A 450 -25.14 -15.77 16.45
N ARG A 451 -25.84 -14.74 16.90
CA ARG A 451 -25.26 -13.59 17.62
C ARG A 451 -24.76 -14.07 18.98
N ARG A 452 -23.43 -14.15 19.18
CA ARG A 452 -22.84 -14.21 20.52
C ARG A 452 -22.67 -12.77 21.06
N ARG A 453 -23.55 -12.35 21.96
CA ARG A 453 -23.32 -11.16 22.80
C ARG A 453 -22.30 -11.52 23.89
N ARG A 454 -21.20 -10.76 23.99
CA ARG A 454 -20.37 -10.73 25.21
C ARG A 454 -20.94 -9.73 26.23
N PRO A 455 -20.69 -9.92 27.54
CA PRO A 455 -21.29 -9.12 28.60
C PRO A 455 -20.56 -7.77 28.78
N GLN A 456 -21.33 -6.70 28.95
CA GLN A 456 -20.82 -5.38 29.34
C GLN A 456 -20.14 -5.45 30.71
N LEU A 457 -18.87 -5.02 30.77
CA LEU A 457 -18.21 -4.66 32.03
C LEU A 457 -18.67 -3.27 32.44
N ALA A 458 -19.11 -3.14 33.70
CA ALA A 458 -19.57 -1.90 34.28
C ALA A 458 -18.40 -0.94 34.57
N ALA A 459 -18.56 0.34 34.22
CA ALA A 459 -17.64 1.42 34.56
C ALA A 459 -17.59 1.66 36.09
N PRO A 460 -16.42 2.01 36.66
CA PRO A 460 -16.32 2.41 38.06
C PRO A 460 -16.81 3.85 38.25
N ARG A 461 -17.38 4.10 39.43
CA ARG A 461 -17.83 5.42 39.91
C ARG A 461 -16.69 6.28 40.42
#